data_AF-A0A2K1NUD7-F1
#
_entry.id   AF-A0A2K1NUD7-F1
#
_cell.length_a   1.000
_cell.length_b   1.000
_cell.length_c   1.000
_cell.angle_alpha   90.00
_cell.angle_beta   90.00
_cell.angle_gamma   90.00
#
_symmetry.space_group_name_H-M   'P 1'
#
loop_
_entity.id
_entity.type
_entity.pdbx_description
1 polymer ?
#
loop_
_entity_poly.entity_id
_entity_poly.type
_entity_poly.pdbx_seq_one_letter_code
_entity_poly.pdbx_strand_id
1 'polypeptide(L)'
;MRRNQGFILLETVFEIFIVCLSTLIVLTTFASTVNILKISLEEMIYQNLISNAAMEIIIISKNEMQNVRVYDSKYVQGDFKEGGQVGLYYDNLTKRIYRFRSQYPSRETLISDKVIGFSYDENFLKVIFNEENIMRLYIKPESSPLPQ
;
A
#
# COMPACT_ATOMS: atom_id res chain seq x y z
N MET A 1 -29.52 -56.21 -34.22
CA MET A 1 -29.80 -55.06 -33.32
C MET A 1 -30.71 -54.08 -34.04
N ARG A 2 -31.82 -53.66 -33.39
CA ARG A 2 -32.84 -52.80 -34.02
C ARG A 2 -32.29 -51.37 -34.15
N ARG A 3 -32.30 -50.82 -35.37
CA ARG A 3 -31.76 -49.52 -35.78
C ARG A 3 -32.10 -48.34 -34.84
N ASN A 4 -33.25 -48.41 -34.16
CA ASN A 4 -33.72 -47.38 -33.23
C ASN A 4 -32.95 -47.33 -31.90
N GLN A 5 -32.35 -48.44 -31.44
CA GLN A 5 -31.58 -48.45 -30.19
C GLN A 5 -30.24 -47.69 -30.33
N GLY A 6 -29.60 -47.77 -31.50
CA GLY A 6 -28.36 -47.02 -31.77
C GLY A 6 -28.59 -45.51 -31.88
N PHE A 7 -29.75 -45.09 -32.40
CA PHE A 7 -30.12 -43.68 -32.50
C PHE A 7 -30.38 -43.06 -31.12
N ILE A 8 -31.12 -43.76 -30.25
CA ILE A 8 -31.38 -43.32 -28.87
C ILE A 8 -30.07 -43.21 -28.08
N LEU A 9 -29.16 -44.17 -28.23
CA LEU A 9 -27.87 -44.15 -27.53
C LEU A 9 -27.01 -42.95 -27.96
N LEU A 10 -27.02 -42.60 -29.25
CA LEU A 10 -26.31 -41.44 -29.79
C LEU A 10 -26.87 -40.13 -29.21
N GLU A 11 -28.20 -39.99 -29.15
CA GLU A 11 -28.88 -38.82 -28.60
C GLU A 11 -28.52 -38.60 -27.13
N THR A 12 -28.57 -39.65 -26.30
CA THR A 12 -28.18 -39.58 -24.89
C THR A 12 -26.71 -39.21 -24.70
N VAL A 13 -25.81 -39.70 -25.56
CA VAL A 13 -24.39 -39.34 -25.51
C VAL A 13 -24.19 -37.85 -25.84
N PHE A 14 -24.91 -37.33 -26.83
CA PHE A 14 -24.86 -35.89 -27.17
C PHE A 14 -25.44 -35.02 -26.07
N GLU A 15 -26.53 -35.42 -25.43
CA GLU A 15 -27.09 -34.69 -24.28
C GLU A 15 -26.09 -34.61 -23.12
N ILE A 16 -25.49 -35.74 -22.74
CA ILE A 16 -24.47 -35.78 -21.69
C ILE A 16 -23.27 -34.91 -22.08
N PHE A 17 -22.83 -34.99 -23.33
CA PHE A 17 -21.73 -34.16 -23.83
C PHE A 17 -22.04 -32.66 -23.70
N ILE A 18 -23.24 -32.22 -24.09
CA ILE A 18 -23.68 -30.81 -23.98
C ILE A 18 -23.74 -30.38 -22.51
N VAL A 19 -24.26 -31.22 -21.62
CA VAL A 19 -24.31 -30.93 -20.18
C VAL A 19 -22.91 -30.81 -19.60
N CYS A 20 -21.99 -31.72 -19.94
CA CYS A 20 -20.60 -31.66 -19.52
C CYS A 20 -19.92 -30.39 -20.03
N LEU A 21 -20.11 -30.05 -21.31
CA LEU A 21 -19.52 -28.84 -21.90
C LEU A 21 -20.06 -27.57 -21.23
N SER A 22 -21.37 -27.49 -21.00
CA SER A 22 -22.00 -26.35 -20.32
C SER A 22 -21.47 -26.20 -18.90
N THR A 23 -21.32 -27.32 -18.18
CA THR A 23 -20.75 -27.36 -16.83
C THR A 23 -19.31 -26.85 -16.83
N LEU A 24 -18.49 -27.27 -17.79
CA LEU A 24 -17.11 -26.80 -17.94
C LEU A 24 -17.03 -25.30 -18.20
N ILE A 25 -17.91 -24.76 -19.05
CA ILE A 25 -17.99 -23.32 -19.32
C ILE A 25 -18.32 -22.54 -18.05
N VAL A 26 -19.32 -22.99 -17.29
CA VAL A 26 -19.71 -22.37 -16.02
C VAL A 26 -18.55 -22.42 -15.02
N LEU A 27 -17.89 -23.56 -14.86
CA LEU A 27 -16.74 -23.70 -13.96
C LEU A 27 -15.57 -22.79 -14.36
N THR A 28 -15.28 -22.69 -15.65
CA THR A 28 -14.21 -21.81 -16.16
C THR A 28 -14.52 -20.35 -15.89
N THR A 29 -15.77 -19.95 -16.12
CA THR A 29 -16.24 -18.58 -15.86
C THR A 29 -16.19 -18.27 -14.37
N PHE A 30 -16.63 -19.20 -13.52
CA PHE A 30 -16.56 -19.06 -12.08
C PHE A 30 -15.11 -18.92 -11.59
N ALA A 31 -14.19 -19.77 -12.07
CA ALA A 31 -12.78 -19.68 -11.72
C ALA A 31 -12.16 -18.35 -12.12
N SER A 32 -12.51 -17.83 -13.30
CA SER A 32 -12.07 -16.51 -13.77
C SER A 32 -12.58 -15.39 -12.85
N THR A 33 -13.86 -15.41 -12.50
CA THR A 33 -14.47 -14.43 -11.58
C THR A 33 -13.82 -14.46 -10.20
N VAL A 34 -13.55 -15.65 -9.65
CA VAL A 34 -12.85 -15.80 -8.37
C VAL A 34 -11.44 -15.22 -8.44
N ASN A 35 -10.73 -15.42 -9.55
CA ASN A 35 -9.39 -14.87 -9.73
C ASN A 35 -9.41 -13.33 -9.81
N ILE A 36 -10.36 -12.75 -10.54
CA ILE A 36 -10.55 -11.29 -10.59
C ILE A 36 -10.86 -10.76 -9.20
N LEU A 37 -11.80 -11.39 -8.48
CA LEU A 37 -12.16 -11.00 -7.12
C LEU A 37 -10.94 -11.02 -6.19
N LYS A 38 -10.10 -12.06 -6.28
CA LYS A 38 -8.86 -12.16 -5.50
C LYS A 38 -7.94 -10.96 -5.77
N ILE A 39 -7.68 -10.66 -7.04
CA ILE A 39 -6.81 -9.54 -7.44
C ILE A 39 -7.37 -8.22 -6.90
N SER A 40 -8.68 -7.97 -7.05
CA SER A 40 -9.31 -6.76 -6.55
C SER A 40 -9.25 -6.64 -5.02
N LEU A 41 -9.36 -7.74 -4.28
CA LEU A 41 -9.19 -7.74 -2.82
C LEU A 41 -7.75 -7.42 -2.41
N GLU A 42 -6.76 -8.00 -3.10
CA GLU A 42 -5.34 -7.70 -2.85
C GLU A 42 -5.02 -6.23 -3.13
N GLU A 43 -5.57 -5.67 -4.22
CA GLU A 43 -5.43 -4.25 -4.56
C GLU A 43 -6.10 -3.35 -3.51
N MET A 44 -7.30 -3.67 -3.07
CA MET A 44 -8.02 -2.90 -2.05
C MET A 44 -7.26 -2.89 -0.72
N ILE A 45 -6.72 -4.03 -0.29
CA ILE A 45 -5.87 -4.11 0.91
C ILE A 45 -4.64 -3.22 0.73
N TYR A 46 -3.98 -3.30 -0.42
CA TYR A 46 -2.78 -2.52 -0.70
C TYR A 46 -3.06 -1.01 -0.68
N GLN A 47 -4.14 -0.57 -1.32
CA GLN A 47 -4.57 0.84 -1.33
C GLN A 47 -4.93 1.33 0.07
N ASN A 48 -5.57 0.49 0.89
CA ASN A 48 -5.87 0.83 2.28
C ASN A 48 -4.60 1.03 3.11
N LEU A 49 -3.60 0.16 2.94
CA LEU A 49 -2.31 0.28 3.61
C LEU A 49 -1.58 1.57 3.22
N ILE A 50 -1.55 1.92 1.92
CA ILE A 50 -0.97 3.18 1.45
C ILE A 50 -1.73 4.37 2.05
N SER A 51 -3.07 4.35 2.03
CA SER A 51 -3.89 5.43 2.55
C SER A 51 -3.61 5.68 4.04
N ASN A 52 -3.53 4.61 4.84
CA ASN A 52 -3.21 4.71 6.26
C ASN A 52 -1.80 5.25 6.49
N ALA A 53 -0.82 4.76 5.72
CA ALA A 53 0.56 5.25 5.78
C ALA A 53 0.68 6.73 5.43
N ALA A 54 0.02 7.16 4.35
CA ALA A 54 -0.01 8.55 3.92
C ALA A 54 -0.67 9.43 4.99
N MET A 55 -1.78 9.00 5.57
CA MET A 55 -2.44 9.73 6.65
C MET A 55 -1.53 9.90 7.86
N GLU A 56 -0.82 8.85 8.28
CA GLU A 56 0.11 8.96 9.42
C GLU A 56 1.32 9.84 9.11
N ILE A 57 1.88 9.76 7.91
CA ILE A 57 2.94 10.68 7.47
C ILE A 57 2.46 12.13 7.54
N ILE A 58 1.21 12.43 7.13
CA ILE A 58 0.63 13.77 7.24
C ILE A 58 0.49 14.17 8.71
N ILE A 59 -0.11 13.32 9.55
CA ILE A 59 -0.33 13.62 10.97
C ILE A 59 1.00 13.93 11.66
N ILE A 60 2.00 13.07 11.48
CA ILE A 60 3.33 13.27 12.06
C ILE A 60 3.93 14.58 11.52
N SER A 61 3.93 14.78 10.21
CA SER A 61 4.63 15.91 9.58
C SER A 61 3.96 17.27 9.77
N LYS A 62 2.64 17.30 9.94
CA LYS A 62 1.84 18.55 10.01
C LYS A 62 1.32 18.87 11.39
N ASN A 63 0.95 17.84 12.17
CA ASN A 63 0.24 18.05 13.43
C ASN A 63 1.17 17.90 14.63
N GLU A 64 2.09 16.93 14.56
CA GLU A 64 3.01 16.60 15.65
C GLU A 64 4.36 17.32 15.54
N MET A 65 4.96 17.30 14.36
CA MET A 65 6.28 17.88 14.11
C MET A 65 6.19 19.40 13.97
N GLN A 66 6.91 20.09 14.85
CA GLN A 66 7.19 21.52 14.79
C GLN A 66 8.65 21.70 14.37
N ASN A 67 8.99 22.75 13.63
CA ASN A 67 10.38 23.10 13.30
C ASN A 67 11.23 21.92 12.84
N VAL A 68 11.26 21.65 11.53
CA VAL A 68 12.18 20.63 10.99
C VAL A 68 13.62 21.04 11.32
N ARG A 69 14.32 20.23 12.11
CA ARG A 69 15.69 20.48 12.58
C ARG A 69 16.73 19.60 11.91
N VAL A 70 16.37 18.35 11.66
CA VAL A 70 17.30 17.34 11.14
C VAL A 70 16.64 16.65 9.97
N TYR A 71 17.27 16.70 8.80
CA TYR A 71 16.75 16.05 7.61
C TYR A 71 17.88 15.53 6.73
N ASP A 72 17.69 14.35 6.17
CA ASP A 72 18.53 13.76 5.12
C ASP A 72 17.67 12.83 4.23
N SER A 73 18.32 11.96 3.44
CA SER A 73 17.65 10.96 2.60
C SER A 73 17.06 9.76 3.39
N LYS A 74 17.24 9.72 4.70
CA LYS A 74 16.84 8.64 5.61
C LYS A 74 15.95 9.12 6.75
N TYR A 75 15.97 10.39 7.14
CA TYR A 75 15.12 10.87 8.22
C TYR A 75 14.68 12.31 7.99
N VAL A 76 13.54 12.65 8.56
CA VAL A 76 13.06 14.03 8.72
C VAL A 76 12.53 14.15 10.12
N GLN A 77 13.10 15.03 10.93
CA GLN A 77 12.81 15.18 12.34
C GLN A 77 12.69 16.66 12.71
N GLY A 78 11.81 16.92 13.66
CA GLY A 78 11.62 18.23 14.25
C GLY A 78 11.28 18.12 15.72
N ASP A 79 11.01 19.28 16.31
CA ASP A 79 10.55 19.41 17.68
C ASP A 79 9.15 18.83 17.84
N PHE A 80 8.91 18.18 18.97
CA PHE A 80 7.59 17.74 19.37
C PHE A 80 6.99 18.72 20.38
N LYS A 81 5.67 19.00 20.27
CA LYS A 81 4.95 19.96 21.13
C LYS A 81 5.13 19.73 22.64
N GLU A 82 5.24 18.48 23.07
CA GLU A 82 5.37 18.10 24.49
C GLU A 82 6.84 17.93 24.92
N GLY A 83 7.79 18.40 24.11
CA GLY A 83 9.23 18.25 24.32
C GLY A 83 9.81 16.98 23.69
N GLY A 84 11.10 17.06 23.34
CA GLY A 84 11.79 16.00 22.59
C GLY A 84 11.62 16.17 21.07
N GLN A 85 12.00 15.13 20.32
CA GLN A 85 11.93 15.13 18.86
C GLN A 85 10.89 14.13 18.36
N VAL A 86 10.28 14.44 17.22
CA VAL A 86 9.40 13.54 16.48
C VAL A 86 9.76 13.60 15.00
N GLY A 87 9.54 12.51 14.28
CA GLY A 87 9.79 12.51 12.85
C GLY A 87 9.58 11.17 12.19
N LEU A 88 10.14 11.07 10.99
CA LEU A 88 10.09 9.91 10.13
C LEU A 88 11.51 9.40 9.89
N TYR A 89 11.65 8.09 9.85
CA TYR A 89 12.87 7.39 9.49
C TYR A 89 12.57 6.38 8.38
N TYR A 90 13.37 6.38 7.34
CA TYR A 90 13.33 5.47 6.22
C TYR A 90 14.53 4.54 6.24
N ASP A 91 14.25 3.25 6.35
CA ASP A 91 15.22 2.21 6.17
C ASP A 91 15.22 1.73 4.71
N ASN A 92 16.27 2.12 3.98
CA ASN A 92 16.45 1.75 2.58
C ASN A 92 16.73 0.24 2.37
N LEU A 93 17.24 -0.48 3.38
CA LEU A 93 17.51 -1.91 3.28
C LEU A 93 16.21 -2.70 3.34
N THR A 94 15.35 -2.38 4.30
CA THR A 94 14.06 -3.08 4.48
C THR A 94 12.91 -2.43 3.71
N LYS A 95 13.14 -1.26 3.08
CA LYS A 95 12.14 -0.49 2.34
C LYS A 95 10.96 -0.11 3.24
N ARG A 96 11.24 0.35 4.46
CA ARG A 96 10.24 0.66 5.49
C ARG A 96 10.36 2.08 5.99
N ILE A 97 9.22 2.68 6.31
CA ILE A 97 9.15 3.96 7.02
C ILE A 97 8.66 3.70 8.44
N TYR A 98 9.32 4.36 9.38
CA TYR A 98 9.03 4.33 10.79
C TYR A 98 8.78 5.74 11.31
N ARG A 99 7.94 5.85 12.34
CA ARG A 99 7.85 7.01 13.21
C ARG A 99 8.96 6.95 14.25
N PHE A 100 9.66 8.06 14.44
CA PHE A 100 10.62 8.28 15.53
C PHE A 100 10.02 9.22 16.58
N ARG A 101 10.23 8.95 17.87
CA ARG A 101 9.91 9.85 18.99
C ARG A 101 10.96 9.74 20.10
N SER A 102 11.68 10.83 20.37
CA SER A 102 12.89 10.84 21.23
C SER A 102 12.62 10.64 22.72
N GLN A 103 11.38 10.80 23.20
CA GLN A 103 11.04 10.52 24.60
C GLN A 103 11.16 9.02 24.96
N TYR A 104 11.30 8.13 23.97
CA TYR A 104 11.51 6.70 24.19
C TYR A 104 12.50 6.13 23.16
N PRO A 105 13.75 5.81 23.53
CA PRO A 105 14.82 5.41 22.59
C PRO A 105 14.62 4.03 21.92
N SER A 106 13.44 3.41 21.99
CA SER A 106 13.24 2.01 21.60
C SER A 106 11.90 1.67 20.93
N ARG A 107 11.07 2.65 20.55
CA ARG A 107 9.80 2.38 19.86
C ARG A 107 9.67 3.14 18.55
N GLU A 108 10.44 2.70 17.56
CA GLU A 108 10.12 2.95 16.17
C GLU A 108 8.78 2.28 15.86
N THR A 109 7.77 3.08 15.48
CA THR A 109 6.47 2.54 15.06
C THR A 109 6.47 2.40 13.55
N LEU A 110 6.28 1.18 13.02
CA LEU A 110 6.18 0.96 11.59
C LEU A 110 4.96 1.71 11.03
N ILE A 111 5.19 2.56 10.03
CA ILE A 111 4.13 3.29 9.32
C ILE A 111 3.76 2.55 8.03
N SER A 112 4.78 2.10 7.29
CA SER A 112 4.60 1.45 6.00
C SER A 112 5.76 0.53 5.69
N ASP A 113 5.44 -0.63 5.12
CA ASP A 113 6.36 -1.49 4.41
C ASP A 113 6.24 -1.26 2.90
N LYS A 114 7.31 -1.61 2.16
CA LYS A 114 7.39 -1.51 0.68
C LYS A 114 7.46 -0.09 0.12
N VAL A 115 8.15 0.81 0.82
CA VAL A 115 8.46 2.16 0.31
C VAL A 115 9.72 2.11 -0.55
N ILE A 116 9.62 2.53 -1.80
CA ILE A 116 10.72 2.49 -2.76
C ILE A 116 11.59 3.75 -2.75
N GLY A 117 11.10 4.86 -2.20
CA GLY A 117 11.88 6.09 -2.09
C GLY A 117 11.40 7.03 -0.99
N PHE A 118 12.36 7.74 -0.40
CA PHE A 118 12.16 8.75 0.63
C PHE A 118 13.19 9.85 0.42
N SER A 119 12.75 11.10 0.45
CA SER A 119 13.66 12.25 0.38
C SER A 119 13.00 13.48 0.95
N TYR A 120 13.81 14.39 1.47
CA TYR A 120 13.38 15.73 1.83
C TYR A 120 14.24 16.75 1.09
N ASP A 121 13.59 17.57 0.27
CA ASP A 121 14.28 18.58 -0.53
C ASP A 121 13.38 19.81 -0.69
N GLU A 122 13.97 21.01 -0.67
CA GLU A 122 13.27 22.30 -0.80
C GLU A 122 12.00 22.44 0.06
N ASN A 123 12.01 21.89 1.28
CA ASN A 123 10.86 21.85 2.20
C ASN A 123 9.72 20.91 1.80
N PHE A 124 9.96 20.00 0.87
CA PHE A 124 9.04 18.93 0.50
C PHE A 124 9.57 17.58 0.96
N LEU A 125 8.78 16.91 1.79
CA LEU A 125 8.92 15.48 2.01
C LEU A 125 8.30 14.74 0.83
N LYS A 126 9.10 13.93 0.16
CA LYS A 126 8.65 13.02 -0.90
C LYS A 126 8.78 11.58 -0.42
N VAL A 127 7.67 10.86 -0.51
CA VAL A 127 7.59 9.42 -0.20
C VAL A 127 7.01 8.72 -1.42
N ILE A 128 7.69 7.67 -1.87
CA ILE A 128 7.29 6.87 -3.03
C ILE A 128 6.95 5.47 -2.54
N PHE A 129 5.66 5.13 -2.56
CA PHE A 129 5.19 3.79 -2.20
C PHE A 129 5.35 2.83 -3.39
N ASN A 130 5.03 3.30 -4.59
CA ASN A 130 5.33 2.62 -5.86
C ASN A 130 5.38 3.66 -7.00
N GLU A 131 5.48 3.20 -8.24
CA GLU A 131 5.56 4.06 -9.43
C GLU A 131 4.31 4.95 -9.64
N GLU A 132 3.15 4.49 -9.17
CA GLU A 132 1.87 5.17 -9.33
C GLU A 132 1.50 6.04 -8.11
N ASN A 133 2.02 5.70 -6.93
CA ASN A 133 1.64 6.29 -5.64
C ASN A 133 2.82 7.07 -5.06
N ILE A 134 2.87 8.35 -5.43
CA ILE A 134 3.90 9.30 -4.99
C ILE A 134 3.25 10.37 -4.11
N MET A 135 3.64 10.40 -2.85
CA MET A 135 3.26 11.44 -1.91
C MET A 135 4.32 12.55 -1.91
N ARG A 136 3.87 13.80 -2.02
CA ARG A 136 4.70 15.00 -1.82
C ARG A 136 4.00 15.91 -0.82
N LEU A 137 4.65 16.16 0.30
CA LEU A 137 4.11 16.95 1.38
C LEU A 137 5.03 18.13 1.66
N TYR A 138 4.51 19.34 1.47
CA TYR A 138 5.21 20.53 1.91
C TYR A 138 5.28 20.56 3.44
N ILE A 139 6.45 20.72 4.04
CA ILE A 139 6.64 20.88 5.48
C ILE A 139 7.37 22.20 5.68
N LYS A 140 6.67 23.19 6.25
CA LYS A 140 7.24 24.53 6.40
C LYS A 140 8.38 24.49 7.44
N PRO A 141 9.61 24.93 7.10
CA PRO A 141 10.57 25.31 8.13
C PRO A 141 10.06 26.62 8.73
N GLU A 142 9.77 26.64 10.03
CA GLU A 142 9.52 27.92 10.67
C GLU A 142 10.84 28.68 10.73
N SER A 143 10.83 29.90 10.17
CA SER A 143 11.97 30.81 10.17
C SER A 143 12.50 30.96 11.60
N SER A 144 13.69 30.44 11.88
CA SER A 144 14.42 30.90 13.06
C SER A 144 14.63 32.42 12.88
N PRO A 145 14.31 33.27 13.87
CA PRO A 145 14.82 34.63 13.82
C PRO A 145 16.35 34.52 13.78
N LEU A 146 16.96 35.17 12.79
CA LEU A 146 18.42 35.38 12.77
C LEU A 146 18.85 35.87 14.16
N PRO A 147 19.89 35.29 14.79
CA PRO A 147 20.46 35.90 15.97
C PRO A 147 20.93 37.31 15.58
N GLN A 148 20.39 38.32 16.25
CA GLN A 148 20.90 39.70 16.21
C GLN A 148 22.23 39.78 16.95
#